data_AF-A0A2P8QJ12-F1
#
_entry.id   AF-A0A2P8QJ12-F1
#
_cell.length_a   1.000
_cell.length_b   1.000
_cell.length_c   1.000
_cell.angle_alpha   90.00
_cell.angle_beta   90.00
_cell.angle_gamma   90.00
#
_symmetry.space_group_name_H-M   'P 1'
#
loop_
_entity.id
_entity.type
_entity.pdbx_description
1 polymer ?
#
loop_
_entity_poly.entity_id
_entity_poly.type
_entity_poly.pdbx_seq_one_letter_code
_entity_poly.pdbx_strand_id
1 'polypeptide(L)'
;MFKAKLLKQEQGFTIIEVLIAILIAIVFVTVAMQMMVMAAMFKVRAQESVEATAWIQEDLENVKYQAANYQYAQLKDEASGDDKHEFTDTILHVSSVDNFSVGNNLIIGNDSNNHIIQSVDSTASPPTITLTTALGTDWSTNTPVVAITKCNPGTDKSAGFADGLRDLVSGTNETADSNYVDETRNSKLFTNKSYTLRRTTTIHDISPYRVLEIKYEVSPGSTFNSTKVIASFNTEVIPNAALQCPN
;
A
#
# COMPACT_ATOMS: atom_id res chain seq x y z
N MET A 1 89.16 -29.07 25.71
CA MET A 1 88.41 -27.78 25.58
C MET A 1 86.94 -28.08 25.80
N PHE A 2 86.48 -28.09 27.06
CA PHE A 2 85.08 -28.37 27.39
C PHE A 2 84.29 -27.05 27.37
N LYS A 3 83.41 -26.88 26.38
CA LYS A 3 82.40 -25.81 26.37
C LYS A 3 81.34 -26.15 27.42
N ALA A 4 81.29 -25.37 28.50
CA ALA A 4 80.18 -25.43 29.43
C ALA A 4 78.91 -24.90 28.72
N LYS A 5 77.93 -25.79 28.50
CA LYS A 5 76.56 -25.39 28.17
C LYS A 5 75.99 -24.72 29.42
N LEU A 6 75.69 -23.41 29.33
CA LEU A 6 74.85 -22.72 30.30
C LEU A 6 73.48 -23.39 30.29
N LEU A 7 73.14 -24.07 31.39
CA LEU A 7 71.77 -24.54 31.63
C LEU A 7 70.89 -23.31 31.79
N LYS A 8 70.05 -23.07 30.79
CA LYS A 8 69.00 -22.06 30.81
C LYS A 8 68.09 -22.42 31.99
N GLN A 9 68.16 -21.61 33.05
CA GLN A 9 67.33 -21.77 34.23
C GLN A 9 65.89 -21.44 33.82
N GLU A 10 65.11 -22.47 33.51
CA GLU A 10 63.67 -22.41 33.31
C GLU A 10 63.06 -22.02 34.67
N GLN A 11 62.93 -20.71 34.92
CA GLN A 11 62.19 -20.20 36.08
C GLN A 11 60.73 -20.64 35.90
N GLY A 12 60.32 -21.65 36.67
CA GLY A 12 58.93 -22.10 36.71
C GLY A 12 58.02 -20.97 37.21
N PHE A 13 56.81 -20.90 36.63
CA PHE A 13 55.79 -19.93 37.00
C PHE A 13 55.53 -19.96 38.50
N THR A 14 55.58 -18.78 39.12
CA THR A 14 55.26 -18.64 40.55
C THR A 14 53.74 -18.81 40.73
N ILE A 15 53.32 -19.50 41.79
CA ILE A 15 51.88 -19.77 42.05
C ILE A 15 51.06 -18.46 42.10
N ILE A 16 51.65 -17.36 42.59
CA ILE A 16 50.96 -16.07 42.70
C ILE A 16 50.72 -15.40 41.34
N GLU A 17 51.66 -15.55 40.40
CA GLU A 17 51.52 -15.04 39.03
C GLU A 17 50.42 -15.79 38.29
N VAL A 18 50.35 -17.11 38.48
CA VAL A 18 49.28 -17.95 37.93
C VAL A 18 47.91 -17.54 38.49
N LEU A 19 47.83 -17.22 39.80
CA LEU A 19 46.58 -16.74 40.41
C LEU A 19 46.14 -15.38 39.86
N ILE A 20 47.08 -14.44 39.69
CA ILE A 20 46.77 -13.12 39.11
C ILE A 20 46.31 -13.26 37.66
N ALA A 21 46.99 -14.11 36.87
CA ALA A 21 46.61 -14.36 35.48
C ALA A 21 45.20 -14.98 35.37
N ILE A 22 44.87 -15.95 36.22
CA ILE A 22 43.53 -16.54 36.28
C ILE A 22 42.49 -15.50 36.69
N LEU A 23 42.79 -14.64 37.67
CA LEU A 23 41.89 -13.59 38.12
C LEU A 23 41.57 -12.58 37.00
N ILE A 24 42.60 -12.15 36.26
CA ILE A 24 42.43 -11.25 35.10
C ILE A 24 41.65 -11.94 33.99
N ALA A 25 41.93 -13.22 33.71
CA ALA A 25 41.23 -13.99 32.69
C ALA A 25 39.73 -14.16 33.01
N ILE A 26 39.39 -14.44 34.27
CA ILE A 26 37.99 -14.58 34.71
C ILE A 26 37.23 -13.27 34.53
N VAL A 27 37.82 -12.14 34.92
CA VAL A 27 37.21 -10.82 34.73
C VAL A 27 37.00 -10.54 33.23
N PHE A 28 37.99 -10.84 32.39
CA PHE A 28 37.85 -10.65 30.95
C PHE A 28 36.77 -11.53 30.34
N VAL A 29 36.72 -12.81 30.69
CA VAL A 29 35.74 -13.77 30.14
C VAL A 29 34.33 -13.41 30.59
N THR A 30 34.13 -13.03 31.86
CA THR A 30 32.81 -12.65 32.37
C THR A 30 32.28 -11.39 31.67
N VAL A 31 33.12 -10.36 31.52
CA VAL A 31 32.74 -9.13 30.80
C VAL A 31 32.47 -9.42 29.33
N ALA A 32 33.31 -10.22 28.67
CA ALA A 32 33.15 -10.56 27.26
C ALA A 32 31.84 -11.33 26.99
N MET A 33 31.47 -12.28 27.85
CA MET A 33 30.23 -13.05 27.73
C MET A 33 29.00 -12.15 27.87
N GLN A 34 29.02 -11.21 28.83
CA GLN A 34 27.91 -10.25 29.00
C GLN A 34 27.77 -9.33 27.79
N MET A 35 28.88 -8.84 27.24
CA MET A 35 28.89 -8.01 26.04
C MET A 35 28.35 -8.76 24.82
N MET A 36 28.67 -10.04 24.66
CA MET A 36 28.16 -10.87 23.57
C MET A 36 26.64 -11.04 23.64
N VAL A 37 26.08 -11.28 24.84
CA VAL A 37 24.63 -11.41 25.04
C VAL A 37 23.92 -10.10 24.72
N MET A 38 24.46 -8.98 25.18
CA MET A 38 23.90 -7.66 24.90
C MET A 38 23.94 -7.32 23.39
N ALA A 39 25.04 -7.64 22.71
CA ALA A 39 25.17 -7.47 21.27
C ALA A 39 24.16 -8.34 20.50
N ALA A 40 23.94 -9.59 20.93
CA ALA A 40 22.93 -10.47 20.34
C ALA A 40 21.52 -9.89 20.50
N MET A 41 21.19 -9.36 21.68
CA MET A 41 19.90 -8.71 21.92
C MET A 41 19.70 -7.48 21.02
N PHE A 42 20.70 -6.62 20.91
CA PHE A 42 20.62 -5.46 20.01
C PHE A 42 20.51 -5.85 18.55
N LYS A 43 21.22 -6.91 18.12
CA LYS A 43 21.12 -7.42 16.76
C LYS A 43 19.70 -7.87 16.44
N VAL A 44 19.04 -8.61 17.34
CA VAL A 44 17.65 -9.04 17.12
C VAL A 44 16.71 -7.84 17.04
N ARG A 45 16.82 -6.87 17.95
CA ARG A 45 16.00 -5.65 17.92
C ARG A 45 16.21 -4.84 16.64
N ALA A 46 17.44 -4.74 16.17
CA ALA A 46 17.77 -4.07 14.92
C ALA A 46 17.18 -4.82 13.72
N GLN A 47 17.27 -6.16 13.69
CA GLN A 47 16.66 -6.98 12.65
C GLN A 47 15.14 -6.81 12.61
N GLU A 48 14.46 -6.88 13.77
CA GLU A 48 13.02 -6.66 13.88
C GLU A 48 12.61 -5.28 13.32
N SER A 49 13.39 -4.23 13.60
CA SER A 49 13.13 -2.87 13.10
C SER A 49 13.37 -2.74 11.58
N VAL A 50 14.43 -3.35 11.06
CA VAL A 50 14.73 -3.35 9.61
C VAL A 50 13.67 -4.13 8.83
N GLU A 51 13.24 -5.29 9.33
CA GLU A 51 12.21 -6.09 8.66
C GLU A 51 10.83 -5.40 8.72
N ALA A 52 10.49 -4.76 9.84
CA ALA A 52 9.25 -3.98 9.95
C ALA A 52 9.22 -2.79 8.98
N THR A 53 10.33 -2.05 8.85
CA THR A 53 10.42 -0.91 7.91
C THR A 53 10.42 -1.37 6.45
N ALA A 54 11.12 -2.47 6.13
CA ALA A 54 11.07 -3.08 4.79
C ALA A 54 9.64 -3.53 4.43
N TRP A 55 8.90 -4.10 5.39
CA TRP A 55 7.51 -4.50 5.16
C TRP A 55 6.58 -3.30 4.93
N ILE A 56 6.78 -2.20 5.66
CA ILE A 56 6.08 -0.94 5.39
C ILE A 56 6.39 -0.43 3.98
N GLN A 57 7.66 -0.47 3.56
CA GLN A 57 8.05 -0.06 2.22
C GLN A 57 7.42 -0.94 1.14
N GLU A 58 7.35 -2.25 1.36
CA GLU A 58 6.67 -3.20 0.46
C GLU A 58 5.18 -2.82 0.24
N ASP A 59 4.42 -2.57 1.32
CA ASP A 59 3.02 -2.14 1.18
C ASP A 59 2.91 -0.75 0.56
N LEU A 60 3.80 0.19 0.93
CA LEU A 60 3.82 1.52 0.36
C LEU A 60 4.03 1.51 -1.15
N GLU A 61 4.95 0.68 -1.67
CA GLU A 61 5.15 0.55 -3.12
C GLU A 61 3.91 -0.03 -3.81
N ASN A 62 3.19 -0.96 -3.18
CA ASN A 62 1.90 -1.44 -3.69
C ASN A 62 0.85 -0.31 -3.73
N VAL A 63 0.76 0.51 -2.68
CA VAL A 63 -0.15 1.66 -2.67
C VAL A 63 0.24 2.70 -3.72
N LYS A 64 1.54 2.99 -3.89
CA LYS A 64 2.03 3.89 -4.94
C LYS A 64 1.70 3.36 -6.33
N TYR A 65 1.88 2.06 -6.57
CA TYR A 65 1.50 1.41 -7.81
C TYR A 65 0.00 1.58 -8.09
N GLN A 66 -0.84 1.33 -7.09
CA GLN A 66 -2.28 1.53 -7.19
C GLN A 66 -2.65 3.00 -7.42
N ALA A 67 -2.02 3.95 -6.74
CA ALA A 67 -2.24 5.39 -6.93
C ALA A 67 -1.77 5.89 -8.30
N ALA A 68 -0.68 5.34 -8.83
CA ALA A 68 -0.17 5.63 -10.16
C ALA A 68 -1.09 5.07 -11.24
N ASN A 69 -1.61 3.85 -11.04
CA ASN A 69 -2.60 3.20 -11.90
C ASN A 69 -4.03 3.65 -11.60
N TYR A 70 -4.25 4.49 -10.60
CA TYR A 70 -5.52 5.13 -10.34
C TYR A 70 -5.70 6.24 -11.38
N GLN A 71 -5.87 5.79 -12.61
CA GLN A 71 -6.07 6.53 -13.84
C GLN A 71 -7.18 5.80 -14.61
N TYR A 72 -7.82 6.51 -15.52
CA TYR A 72 -8.79 6.06 -16.54
C TYR A 72 -8.99 4.53 -16.68
N ALA A 73 -10.21 4.07 -16.39
CA ALA A 73 -10.68 2.83 -17.01
C ALA A 73 -11.04 3.18 -18.46
N GLN A 74 -10.08 3.06 -19.38
CA GLN A 74 -10.42 3.09 -20.80
C GLN A 74 -11.03 1.74 -21.16
N LEU A 75 -12.35 1.71 -21.37
CA LEU A 75 -12.85 0.71 -22.30
C LEU A 75 -12.42 1.15 -23.69
N LYS A 76 -11.64 0.29 -24.34
CA LYS A 76 -11.83 0.11 -25.78
C LYS A 76 -12.87 -0.97 -25.86
N ASP A 77 -14.12 -0.57 -25.81
CA ASP A 77 -15.18 -1.52 -26.02
C ASP A 77 -15.93 -1.23 -27.30
N GLU A 78 -16.01 -2.28 -28.09
CA GLU A 78 -16.66 -2.36 -29.38
C GLU A 78 -18.14 -2.54 -29.08
N ALA A 79 -18.99 -1.59 -29.47
CA ALA A 79 -20.44 -1.74 -29.30
C ALA A 79 -20.85 -3.15 -29.78
N SER A 80 -21.43 -3.93 -28.86
CA SER A 80 -21.72 -5.35 -29.11
C SER A 80 -22.95 -5.45 -30.01
N GLY A 81 -22.75 -5.95 -31.23
CA GLY A 81 -23.83 -6.19 -32.21
C GLY A 81 -24.00 -5.06 -33.22
N ASP A 82 -24.68 -5.33 -34.33
CA ASP A 82 -24.96 -4.44 -35.48
C ASP A 82 -25.87 -3.23 -35.12
N ASP A 83 -25.92 -2.88 -33.84
CA ASP A 83 -26.83 -1.90 -33.27
C ASP A 83 -26.26 -0.49 -33.47
N LYS A 84 -26.96 0.27 -34.31
CA LYS A 84 -26.76 1.72 -34.42
C LYS A 84 -27.51 2.36 -33.26
N HIS A 85 -26.80 3.12 -32.45
CA HIS A 85 -27.40 3.92 -31.40
C HIS A 85 -27.66 5.33 -31.92
N GLU A 86 -28.90 5.80 -31.76
CA GLU A 86 -29.31 7.12 -32.22
C GLU A 86 -29.02 8.19 -31.16
N PHE A 87 -28.88 9.45 -31.58
CA PHE A 87 -28.68 10.60 -30.68
C PHE A 87 -29.78 10.77 -29.59
N THR A 88 -30.87 10.01 -29.65
CA THR A 88 -31.92 10.03 -28.62
C THR A 88 -31.75 8.93 -27.57
N ASP A 89 -30.84 7.98 -27.78
CA ASP A 89 -30.70 6.84 -26.90
C ASP A 89 -30.12 7.25 -25.55
N THR A 90 -30.57 6.59 -24.49
CA THR A 90 -30.00 6.71 -23.15
C THR A 90 -29.43 5.38 -22.67
N ILE A 91 -29.51 4.32 -23.48
CA ILE A 91 -29.05 2.98 -23.12
C ILE A 91 -27.96 2.60 -24.11
N LEU A 92 -26.78 2.26 -23.57
CA LEU A 92 -25.64 1.76 -24.33
C LEU A 92 -25.51 0.27 -24.15
N HIS A 93 -25.41 -0.45 -25.26
CA HIS A 93 -24.98 -1.85 -25.27
C HIS A 93 -23.45 -1.91 -25.34
N VAL A 94 -22.83 -2.47 -24.30
CA VAL A 94 -21.36 -2.62 -24.20
C VAL A 94 -21.01 -4.10 -24.08
N SER A 95 -19.79 -4.50 -24.44
CA SER A 95 -19.36 -5.90 -24.32
C SER A 95 -18.94 -6.27 -22.89
N SER A 96 -18.51 -5.28 -22.09
CA SER A 96 -18.29 -5.41 -20.65
C SER A 96 -18.63 -4.12 -19.90
N VAL A 97 -19.15 -4.28 -18.68
CA VAL A 97 -19.38 -3.19 -17.72
C VAL A 97 -18.36 -3.21 -16.57
N ASP A 98 -17.30 -4.00 -16.70
CA ASP A 98 -16.26 -4.09 -15.68
C ASP A 98 -15.59 -2.72 -15.48
N ASN A 99 -15.54 -2.27 -14.22
CA ASN A 99 -15.05 -0.95 -13.80
C ASN A 99 -15.98 0.24 -14.12
N PHE A 100 -17.24 0.00 -14.51
CA PHE A 100 -18.29 1.01 -14.63
C PHE A 100 -19.15 0.96 -13.39
N SER A 101 -19.49 2.11 -12.84
CA SER A 101 -20.37 2.20 -11.68
C SER A 101 -21.36 3.36 -11.87
N VAL A 102 -22.47 3.29 -11.16
CA VAL A 102 -23.44 4.39 -11.16
C VAL A 102 -22.75 5.69 -10.71
N GLY A 103 -23.06 6.80 -11.37
CA GLY A 103 -22.46 8.12 -11.12
C GLY A 103 -21.19 8.42 -11.94
N ASN A 104 -20.75 7.47 -12.76
CA ASN A 104 -19.55 7.62 -13.59
C ASN A 104 -19.79 8.53 -14.80
N ASN A 105 -18.81 9.36 -15.13
CA ASN A 105 -18.82 10.18 -16.34
C ASN A 105 -18.25 9.42 -17.54
N LEU A 106 -18.87 9.57 -18.70
CA LEU A 106 -18.54 8.89 -19.94
C LEU A 106 -18.42 9.91 -21.06
N ILE A 107 -17.35 9.76 -21.85
CA ILE A 107 -17.27 10.31 -23.20
C ILE A 107 -17.32 9.12 -24.13
N ILE A 108 -18.17 9.18 -25.13
CA ILE A 108 -18.23 8.12 -26.13
C ILE A 108 -17.89 8.69 -27.50
N GLY A 109 -16.91 8.07 -28.15
CA GLY A 109 -16.45 8.47 -29.47
C GLY A 109 -15.97 9.92 -29.51
N ASN A 110 -16.60 10.68 -30.42
CA ASN A 110 -16.33 12.10 -30.63
C ASN A 110 -17.43 13.00 -30.04
N ASP A 111 -18.28 12.47 -29.15
CA ASP A 111 -19.29 13.27 -28.50
C ASP A 111 -18.62 14.37 -27.64
N SER A 112 -19.10 15.59 -27.81
CA SER A 112 -18.68 16.73 -26.98
C SER A 112 -19.35 16.74 -25.60
N ASN A 113 -20.39 15.92 -25.40
CA ASN A 113 -21.14 15.83 -24.16
C ASN A 113 -20.53 14.83 -23.20
N ASN A 114 -20.64 15.15 -21.92
CA ASN A 114 -20.30 14.25 -20.83
C ASN A 114 -21.59 13.56 -20.35
N HIS A 115 -21.59 12.23 -20.27
CA HIS A 115 -22.75 11.46 -19.85
C HIS A 115 -22.52 10.82 -18.48
N ILE A 116 -23.48 10.93 -17.56
CA ILE A 116 -23.40 10.25 -16.27
C ILE A 116 -24.13 8.90 -16.36
N ILE A 117 -23.51 7.84 -15.87
CA ILE A 117 -24.13 6.51 -15.70
C ILE A 117 -25.21 6.58 -14.63
N GLN A 118 -26.44 6.35 -15.02
CA GLN A 118 -27.59 6.22 -14.14
C GLN A 118 -27.74 4.79 -13.59
N SER A 119 -27.47 3.77 -14.40
CA SER A 119 -27.51 2.37 -13.98
C SER A 119 -26.57 1.51 -14.82
N VAL A 120 -26.05 0.45 -14.21
CA VAL A 120 -25.23 -0.57 -14.87
C VAL A 120 -25.93 -1.91 -14.69
N ASP A 121 -26.21 -2.60 -15.79
CA ASP A 121 -26.76 -3.94 -15.78
C ASP A 121 -25.78 -4.93 -16.42
N SER A 122 -25.06 -5.67 -15.57
CA SER A 122 -24.13 -6.73 -15.95
C SER A 122 -24.83 -8.07 -16.25
N THR A 123 -26.13 -8.17 -16.02
CA THR A 123 -26.92 -9.40 -16.20
C THR A 123 -27.63 -9.45 -17.55
N ALA A 124 -27.76 -8.32 -18.22
CA ALA A 124 -28.24 -8.21 -19.59
C ALA A 124 -27.23 -8.82 -20.59
N SER A 125 -27.74 -9.33 -21.71
CA SER A 125 -26.94 -9.89 -22.80
C SER A 125 -27.34 -9.23 -24.13
N PRO A 126 -26.59 -8.21 -24.61
CA PRO A 126 -25.34 -7.68 -24.06
C PRO A 126 -25.53 -6.80 -22.80
N PRO A 127 -24.49 -6.65 -21.95
CA PRO A 127 -24.51 -5.75 -20.80
C PRO A 127 -24.93 -4.32 -21.20
N THR A 128 -25.64 -3.63 -20.29
CA THR A 128 -26.16 -2.29 -20.58
C THR A 128 -25.73 -1.24 -19.57
N ILE A 129 -25.50 -0.03 -20.09
CA ILE A 129 -25.24 1.17 -19.31
C ILE A 129 -26.33 2.19 -19.65
N THR A 130 -27.11 2.60 -18.66
CA THR A 130 -28.09 3.68 -18.82
C THR A 130 -27.44 5.00 -18.46
N LEU A 131 -27.62 6.01 -19.30
CA LEU A 131 -27.12 7.37 -19.15
C LEU A 131 -28.23 8.31 -18.67
N THR A 132 -27.83 9.35 -17.96
CA THR A 132 -28.72 10.44 -17.54
C THR A 132 -29.11 11.39 -18.67
N THR A 133 -28.27 11.48 -19.71
CA THR A 133 -28.48 12.34 -20.89
C THR A 133 -28.44 11.51 -22.15
N ALA A 134 -29.30 11.88 -23.11
CA ALA A 134 -29.31 11.26 -24.43
C ALA A 134 -27.99 11.53 -25.17
N LEU A 135 -27.64 10.64 -26.09
CA LEU A 135 -26.43 10.71 -26.90
C LEU A 135 -26.34 12.02 -27.72
N GLY A 136 -25.15 12.61 -27.89
CA GLY A 136 -24.99 13.86 -28.66
C GLY A 136 -24.89 13.68 -30.17
N THR A 137 -24.55 12.46 -30.61
CA THR A 137 -24.38 12.08 -32.02
C THR A 137 -25.05 10.74 -32.32
N ASP A 138 -24.98 10.22 -33.55
CA ASP A 138 -25.29 8.82 -33.87
C ASP A 138 -24.01 7.97 -33.81
N TRP A 139 -24.12 6.71 -33.39
CA TRP A 139 -22.99 5.88 -32.94
C TRP A 139 -23.10 4.52 -33.59
N SER A 140 -21.96 3.97 -33.98
CA SER A 140 -21.90 2.67 -34.64
C SER A 140 -20.91 1.74 -33.94
N THR A 141 -20.91 0.48 -34.34
CA THR A 141 -19.97 -0.54 -33.90
C THR A 141 -18.53 -0.03 -33.91
N ASN A 142 -17.76 -0.35 -32.86
CA ASN A 142 -16.36 0.07 -32.62
C ASN A 142 -16.12 1.53 -32.20
N THR A 143 -17.15 2.27 -31.80
CA THR A 143 -16.96 3.60 -31.20
C THR A 143 -16.36 3.46 -29.79
N PRO A 144 -15.20 4.08 -29.48
CA PRO A 144 -14.58 3.93 -28.18
C PRO A 144 -15.43 4.58 -27.07
N VAL A 145 -15.89 3.80 -26.10
CA VAL A 145 -16.58 4.29 -24.89
C VAL A 145 -15.56 4.53 -23.80
N VAL A 146 -15.24 5.78 -23.50
CA VAL A 146 -14.25 6.14 -22.47
C VAL A 146 -14.97 6.56 -21.19
N ALA A 147 -14.85 5.76 -20.13
CA ALA A 147 -15.14 6.23 -18.79
C ALA A 147 -14.11 7.28 -18.37
N ILE A 148 -14.54 8.55 -18.40
CA ILE A 148 -13.82 9.68 -17.82
C ILE A 148 -14.17 9.88 -16.33
N THR A 149 -14.83 8.90 -15.73
CA THR A 149 -15.29 8.82 -14.34
C THR A 149 -14.37 9.45 -13.32
N LYS A 150 -13.07 9.28 -13.47
CA LYS A 150 -12.11 9.69 -12.45
C LYS A 150 -11.62 11.13 -12.65
N CYS A 151 -12.39 12.01 -13.29
CA CYS A 151 -12.13 13.45 -13.34
C CYS A 151 -13.20 14.34 -12.73
N ASN A 152 -14.27 13.77 -12.20
CA ASN A 152 -15.28 14.51 -11.46
C ASN A 152 -15.43 13.87 -10.07
N PRO A 153 -14.47 14.11 -9.15
CA PRO A 153 -14.65 13.68 -7.77
C PRO A 153 -15.90 14.39 -7.26
N GLY A 154 -16.77 13.69 -6.53
CA GLY A 154 -17.94 14.32 -5.95
C GLY A 154 -17.53 15.49 -5.04
N THR A 155 -18.48 16.36 -4.73
CA THR A 155 -18.24 17.62 -4.01
C THR A 155 -17.86 17.45 -2.54
N ASP A 156 -17.78 16.22 -2.05
CA ASP A 156 -17.61 15.86 -0.65
C ASP A 156 -16.49 14.83 -0.48
N LYS A 157 -15.93 14.76 0.73
CA LYS A 157 -14.82 13.85 1.08
C LYS A 157 -15.06 12.38 0.73
N SER A 158 -16.32 11.95 0.79
CA SER A 158 -16.80 10.58 0.51
C SER A 158 -16.91 10.27 -0.98
N ALA A 159 -16.70 11.25 -1.86
CA ALA A 159 -16.71 11.03 -3.30
C ALA A 159 -15.44 11.63 -3.96
N GLY A 160 -14.47 12.02 -3.12
CA GLY A 160 -13.20 12.60 -3.52
C GLY A 160 -12.26 11.61 -4.22
N PHE A 161 -11.20 12.12 -4.84
CA PHE A 161 -10.16 11.26 -5.40
C PHE A 161 -9.45 10.40 -4.36
N ALA A 162 -9.24 10.97 -3.16
CA ALA A 162 -8.67 10.25 -2.04
C ALA A 162 -9.57 9.08 -1.57
N ASP A 163 -10.90 9.24 -1.66
CA ASP A 163 -11.89 8.21 -1.31
C ASP A 163 -11.80 7.01 -2.24
N GLY A 164 -11.83 7.26 -3.54
CA GLY A 164 -11.72 6.18 -4.51
C GLY A 164 -10.35 5.51 -4.52
N LEU A 165 -9.26 6.21 -4.17
CA LEU A 165 -7.97 5.56 -3.91
C LEU A 165 -8.01 4.72 -2.64
N ARG A 166 -8.61 5.22 -1.55
CA ARG A 166 -8.75 4.49 -0.29
C ARG A 166 -9.49 3.18 -0.51
N ASP A 167 -10.63 3.22 -1.20
CA ASP A 167 -11.46 2.05 -1.48
C ASP A 167 -10.74 1.01 -2.35
N LEU A 168 -9.96 1.47 -3.34
CA LEU A 168 -9.10 0.58 -4.12
C LEU A 168 -8.04 -0.09 -3.24
N VAL A 169 -7.44 0.71 -2.35
CA VAL A 169 -6.34 0.31 -1.49
C VAL A 169 -6.81 -0.57 -0.34
N SER A 170 -8.02 -0.39 0.20
CA SER A 170 -8.69 -1.22 1.22
C SER A 170 -9.33 -2.47 0.63
N GLY A 171 -9.75 -2.44 -0.64
CA GLY A 171 -10.46 -3.52 -1.31
C GLY A 171 -11.96 -3.57 -0.96
N THR A 172 -12.44 -2.56 -0.25
CA THR A 172 -13.82 -2.43 0.22
C THR A 172 -14.28 -0.98 0.04
N ASN A 173 -15.59 -0.78 -0.13
CA ASN A 173 -16.15 0.56 -0.14
C ASN A 173 -16.21 1.08 1.30
N GLU A 174 -15.38 2.08 1.61
CA GLU A 174 -15.28 2.71 2.93
C GLU A 174 -15.76 4.16 2.90
N THR A 175 -16.56 4.51 1.88
CA THR A 175 -17.06 5.87 1.56
C THR A 175 -17.71 6.60 2.75
N ALA A 176 -18.19 5.87 3.78
CA ALA A 176 -18.78 6.45 4.99
C ALA A 176 -17.75 6.83 6.08
N ASP A 177 -16.50 6.38 5.99
CA ASP A 177 -15.48 6.56 7.02
C ASP A 177 -14.36 7.51 6.57
N SER A 178 -14.31 8.70 7.18
CA SER A 178 -13.22 9.65 6.94
C SER A 178 -11.86 9.18 7.46
N ASN A 179 -11.82 8.20 8.36
CA ASN A 179 -10.61 7.66 8.93
C ASN A 179 -10.73 6.13 9.07
N TYR A 180 -10.41 5.44 7.99
CA TYR A 180 -10.49 3.99 7.94
C TYR A 180 -9.22 3.34 8.49
N VAL A 181 -9.41 2.29 9.29
CA VAL A 181 -8.33 1.46 9.82
C VAL A 181 -8.52 0.06 9.28
N ASP A 182 -7.54 -0.44 8.53
CA ASP A 182 -7.58 -1.82 8.06
C ASP A 182 -7.68 -2.78 9.25
N GLU A 183 -8.72 -3.63 9.26
CA GLU A 183 -8.88 -4.69 10.25
C GLU A 183 -7.80 -5.77 10.03
N THR A 184 -6.61 -5.54 10.57
CA THR A 184 -5.51 -6.52 10.66
C THR A 184 -5.16 -7.16 9.32
N ARG A 185 -4.68 -6.35 8.37
CA ARG A 185 -4.48 -6.77 6.98
C ARG A 185 -3.67 -8.05 6.80
N ASN A 186 -2.59 -8.21 7.55
CA ASN A 186 -1.66 -9.32 7.40
C ASN A 186 -0.85 -9.51 8.68
N SER A 187 -0.69 -10.76 9.12
CA SER A 187 0.35 -11.11 10.10
C SER A 187 1.56 -11.67 9.35
N LYS A 188 2.75 -11.11 9.61
CA LYS A 188 4.01 -11.57 9.02
C LYS A 188 4.90 -12.12 10.14
N LEU A 189 5.57 -13.23 9.87
CA LEU A 189 6.55 -13.80 10.77
C LEU A 189 7.92 -13.24 10.41
N PHE A 190 8.55 -12.58 11.38
CA PHE A 190 9.98 -12.29 11.33
C PHE A 190 10.64 -12.66 12.64
N THR A 191 11.86 -13.19 12.59
CA THR A 191 12.60 -13.64 13.79
C THR A 191 11.84 -14.65 14.68
N ASN A 192 11.03 -15.54 14.09
CA ASN A 192 10.13 -16.49 14.78
C ASN A 192 9.06 -15.85 15.69
N LYS A 193 8.74 -14.57 15.49
CA LYS A 193 7.63 -13.90 16.17
C LYS A 193 6.65 -13.36 15.14
N SER A 194 5.37 -13.36 15.48
CA SER A 194 4.34 -12.74 14.64
C SER A 194 4.32 -11.24 14.87
N TYR A 195 4.07 -10.51 13.80
CA TYR A 195 3.87 -9.08 13.82
C TYR A 195 2.69 -8.74 12.93
N THR A 196 2.01 -7.67 13.32
CA THR A 196 0.84 -7.14 12.66
C THR A 196 1.14 -5.74 12.15
N LEU A 197 0.89 -5.52 10.86
CA LEU A 197 0.89 -4.21 10.25
C LEU A 197 -0.53 -3.65 10.27
N ARG A 198 -0.67 -2.43 10.79
CA ARG A 198 -1.89 -1.63 10.72
C ARG A 198 -1.63 -0.46 9.79
N ARG A 199 -2.55 -0.27 8.87
CA ARG A 199 -2.61 0.91 8.01
C ARG A 199 -3.88 1.66 8.34
N THR A 200 -3.73 2.96 8.52
CA THR A 200 -4.81 3.90 8.78
C THR A 200 -4.80 4.93 7.67
N THR A 201 -5.94 5.10 7.02
CA THR A 201 -6.11 6.00 5.88
C THR A 201 -7.08 7.10 6.24
N THR A 202 -6.63 8.35 6.12
CA THR A 202 -7.43 9.54 6.42
C THR A 202 -7.55 10.41 5.19
N ILE A 203 -8.76 10.83 4.86
CA ILE A 203 -8.99 11.81 3.79
C ILE A 203 -8.90 13.22 4.36
N HIS A 204 -8.10 14.08 3.73
CA HIS A 204 -8.07 15.49 4.09
C HIS A 204 -9.37 16.18 3.68
N ASP A 205 -10.03 16.86 4.62
CA ASP A 205 -11.31 17.56 4.42
C ASP A 205 -11.11 18.95 3.78
N ILE A 206 -10.38 18.97 2.66
CA ILE A 206 -10.09 20.16 1.88
C ILE A 206 -10.43 19.83 0.45
N SER A 207 -11.52 20.43 -0.05
CA SER A 207 -11.87 20.36 -1.47
C SER A 207 -10.66 20.82 -2.31
N PRO A 208 -10.26 20.07 -3.36
CA PRO A 208 -10.97 18.98 -4.05
C PRO A 208 -10.65 17.53 -3.58
N TYR A 209 -10.35 17.30 -2.29
CA TYR A 209 -10.23 15.98 -1.66
C TYR A 209 -9.24 15.04 -2.36
N ARG A 210 -8.03 15.56 -2.65
CA ARG A 210 -7.00 14.89 -3.46
C ARG A 210 -6.00 14.08 -2.66
N VAL A 211 -5.88 14.36 -1.37
CA VAL A 211 -4.80 13.84 -0.54
C VAL A 211 -5.35 12.73 0.34
N LEU A 212 -4.76 11.54 0.19
CA LEU A 212 -4.95 10.42 1.11
C LEU A 212 -3.74 10.36 2.03
N GLU A 213 -3.95 10.62 3.32
CA GLU A 213 -2.92 10.41 4.34
C GLU A 213 -2.93 8.94 4.75
N ILE A 214 -1.76 8.33 4.80
CA ILE A 214 -1.58 6.92 5.14
C ILE A 214 -0.57 6.82 6.27
N LYS A 215 -1.04 6.27 7.38
CA LYS A 215 -0.23 5.97 8.55
C LYS A 215 -0.05 4.46 8.69
N TYR A 216 1.21 4.04 8.72
CA TYR A 216 1.63 2.67 8.93
C TYR A 216 2.18 2.50 10.33
N GLU A 217 1.78 1.43 11.00
CA GLU A 217 2.31 1.03 12.30
C GLU A 217 2.48 -0.49 12.34
N VAL A 218 3.61 -0.95 12.87
CA VAL A 218 3.89 -2.39 13.07
C VAL A 218 4.02 -2.68 14.55
N SER A 219 3.32 -3.72 15.02
CA SER A 219 3.37 -4.16 16.42
C SER A 219 3.54 -5.68 16.51
N PRO A 220 4.19 -6.20 17.57
CA PRO A 220 4.34 -7.63 17.79
C PRO A 220 3.01 -8.26 18.22
N GLY A 221 2.75 -9.47 17.74
CA GLY A 221 1.55 -10.25 18.00
C GLY A 221 0.72 -10.52 16.74
N SER A 222 -0.27 -11.40 16.89
CA SER A 222 -1.29 -11.69 15.88
C SER A 222 -2.41 -10.65 15.84
N THR A 223 -2.48 -9.78 16.85
CA THR A 223 -3.41 -8.66 16.93
C THR A 223 -2.61 -7.39 17.11
N PHE A 224 -3.07 -6.30 16.50
CA PHE A 224 -2.37 -5.04 16.58
C PHE A 224 -2.44 -4.46 18.01
N ASN A 225 -1.31 -3.98 18.53
CA ASN A 225 -1.23 -3.32 19.83
C ASN A 225 -0.54 -1.95 19.71
N SER A 226 -1.33 -0.87 19.88
CA SER A 226 -0.86 0.51 19.79
C SER A 226 0.17 0.92 20.86
N THR A 227 0.29 0.16 21.94
CA THR A 227 1.29 0.45 23.01
C THR A 227 2.65 -0.18 22.73
N LYS A 228 2.75 -1.07 21.73
CA LYS A 228 3.97 -1.83 21.40
C LYS A 228 4.42 -1.62 19.96
N VAL A 229 4.20 -0.42 19.43
CA VAL A 229 4.64 -0.08 18.07
C VAL A 229 6.17 -0.09 18.00
N ILE A 230 6.71 -0.87 17.06
CA ILE A 230 8.16 -1.01 16.84
C ILE A 230 8.65 -0.25 15.61
N ALA A 231 7.74 0.09 14.70
CA ALA A 231 8.00 0.92 13.53
C ALA A 231 6.72 1.68 13.16
N SER A 232 6.88 2.94 12.78
CA SER A 232 5.80 3.77 12.24
C SER A 232 6.30 4.59 11.07
N PHE A 233 5.40 4.87 10.13
CA PHE A 233 5.69 5.70 8.97
C PHE A 233 4.41 6.40 8.52
N ASN A 234 4.49 7.70 8.24
CA ASN A 234 3.38 8.49 7.75
C ASN A 234 3.75 9.05 6.39
N THR A 235 2.80 9.02 5.46
CA THR A 235 2.97 9.59 4.13
C THR A 235 1.64 10.06 3.58
N GLU A 236 1.71 10.98 2.64
CA GLU A 236 0.57 11.42 1.86
C GLU A 236 0.70 10.88 0.44
N VAL A 237 -0.43 10.49 -0.15
CA VAL A 237 -0.50 9.96 -1.50
C VAL A 237 -1.56 10.76 -2.26
N ILE A 238 -1.17 11.28 -3.41
CA ILE A 238 -2.06 11.92 -4.37
C ILE A 238 -2.24 10.96 -5.54
N PRO A 239 -3.46 10.46 -5.81
CA PRO A 239 -3.70 9.60 -6.95
C PRO A 239 -3.47 10.38 -8.25
N ASN A 240 -2.94 9.69 -9.25
CA ASN A 240 -2.58 10.33 -10.51
C ASN A 240 -3.80 10.93 -11.24
N ALA A 241 -5.00 10.34 -11.09
CA ALA A 241 -6.27 10.95 -11.51
C ALA A 241 -6.43 12.40 -11.00
N ALA A 242 -6.11 12.67 -9.73
CA ALA A 242 -6.27 14.01 -9.17
C ALA A 242 -5.32 15.07 -9.77
N LEU A 243 -4.29 14.65 -10.49
CA LEU A 243 -3.33 15.52 -11.17
C LEU A 243 -3.67 15.76 -12.64
N GLN A 244 -4.32 14.78 -13.29
CA GLN A 244 -4.60 14.82 -14.72
C GLN A 244 -5.98 15.41 -15.06
N CYS A 245 -6.84 15.54 -14.05
CA CYS A 245 -8.16 16.09 -14.24
C CYS A 245 -8.15 17.61 -14.08
N PRO A 246 -8.61 18.37 -15.10
CA PRO A 246 -8.69 19.82 -15.02
C PRO A 246 -9.68 20.22 -13.91
N ASN A 247 -9.32 21.29 -13.19
CA ASN A 247 -10.20 21.91 -12.17
C ASN A 247 -11.39 22.60 -12.81
#